data_AF-L8HBG0-F1
#
_entry.id   AF-L8HBG0-F1
#
_cell.length_a   1.000
_cell.length_b   1.000
_cell.length_c   1.000
_cell.angle_alpha   90.00
_cell.angle_beta   90.00
_cell.angle_gamma   90.00
#
_symmetry.space_group_name_H-M   'P 1'
#
loop_
_entity.id
_entity.type
_entity.pdbx_description
1 polymer ?
#
loop_
_entity_poly.entity_id
_entity_poly.type
_entity_poly.pdbx_seq_one_letter_code
_entity_poly.pdbx_strand_id
1 'polypeptide(L)'
;MEAHQQDRDREDRKKIEKAILNKLKDIHAIKERLYTLRYDTTQPHEDTVRDVENLIHELKRLESGLVFLREEAWRNFEQSLNLPALGLAEGSLIKAIKGEQPPGAASAGSTQATAEGAGVRLDDSSELKMMRTRSTKTLEDKSPQEKWQAMFRMFQEWRRHTTLAEAQRLSEKDAKALKREQVAKLRAAVYTLQQKKELTQSDQLLLQQLSQRLRMLHNT
;
A
#
# COMPACT_ATOMS: atom_id res chain seq x y z
N MET A 1 -1.40 -40.86 -20.24
CA MET A 1 -1.12 -40.47 -18.83
C MET A 1 -1.17 -38.95 -18.63
N GLU A 2 -0.80 -38.12 -19.62
CA GLU A 2 -0.79 -36.65 -19.50
C GLU A 2 -2.17 -35.99 -19.32
N ALA A 3 -3.22 -36.46 -20.01
CA ALA A 3 -4.57 -35.89 -19.89
C ALA A 3 -5.14 -35.96 -18.45
N HIS A 4 -4.92 -37.08 -17.76
CA HIS A 4 -5.33 -37.26 -16.37
C HIS A 4 -4.52 -36.41 -15.37
N GLN A 5 -3.34 -35.93 -15.76
CA GLN A 5 -2.56 -35.02 -14.93
C GLN A 5 -3.07 -33.58 -15.07
N GLN A 6 -3.34 -33.16 -16.31
CA GLN A 6 -3.90 -31.82 -16.59
C GLN A 6 -5.28 -31.60 -15.96
N ASP A 7 -6.13 -32.63 -15.97
CA ASP A 7 -7.46 -32.56 -15.35
C ASP A 7 -7.37 -32.40 -13.82
N ARG A 8 -6.44 -33.13 -13.17
CA ARG A 8 -6.18 -33.01 -11.72
C ARG A 8 -5.63 -31.64 -11.36
N ASP A 9 -4.64 -31.15 -12.09
CA ASP A 9 -4.07 -29.81 -11.88
C ASP A 9 -5.14 -28.72 -12.03
N ARG A 10 -6.07 -28.88 -12.98
CA ARG A 10 -7.18 -27.95 -13.19
C ARG A 10 -8.18 -27.97 -12.03
N GLU A 11 -8.52 -29.14 -11.51
CA GLU A 11 -9.39 -29.26 -10.34
C GLU A 11 -8.77 -28.65 -9.09
N ASP A 12 -7.49 -28.89 -8.86
CA ASP A 12 -6.79 -28.35 -7.69
C ASP A 12 -6.64 -26.82 -7.76
N ARG A 13 -6.39 -26.25 -8.95
CA ARG A 13 -6.45 -24.81 -9.17
C ARG A 13 -7.82 -24.24 -8.84
N LYS A 14 -8.92 -24.88 -9.27
CA LYS A 14 -10.29 -24.45 -8.95
C LYS A 14 -10.57 -24.48 -7.46
N LYS A 15 -10.08 -25.50 -6.74
CA LYS A 15 -10.24 -25.60 -5.27
C LYS A 15 -9.56 -24.43 -4.56
N ILE A 16 -8.32 -24.12 -4.94
CA ILE A 16 -7.55 -23.01 -4.36
C ILE A 16 -8.19 -21.66 -4.70
N GLU A 17 -8.62 -21.47 -5.94
CA GLU A 17 -9.32 -20.25 -6.37
C GLU A 17 -10.61 -20.02 -5.57
N LYS A 18 -11.40 -21.07 -5.36
CA LYS A 18 -12.59 -21.02 -4.51
C LYS A 18 -12.24 -20.67 -3.05
N ALA A 19 -11.17 -21.24 -2.50
CA ALA A 19 -10.71 -20.95 -1.15
C ALA A 19 -10.25 -19.49 -1.00
N ILE A 20 -9.51 -18.95 -1.98
CA ILE A 20 -9.10 -17.55 -2.06
C ILE A 20 -10.33 -16.64 -2.10
N LEU A 21 -11.30 -16.95 -2.96
CA LEU A 21 -12.51 -16.15 -3.11
C LEU A 21 -13.36 -16.13 -1.83
N ASN A 22 -13.46 -17.26 -1.13
CA ASN A 22 -14.13 -17.32 0.17
C ASN A 22 -13.41 -16.46 1.22
N LYS A 23 -12.07 -16.57 1.34
CA LYS A 23 -11.32 -15.70 2.26
C LYS A 23 -11.50 -14.22 1.96
N LEU A 24 -11.53 -13.83 0.68
CA LEU A 24 -11.78 -12.44 0.28
C LEU A 24 -13.17 -11.95 0.72
N LYS A 25 -14.19 -12.80 0.62
CA LYS A 25 -15.54 -12.49 1.13
C LYS A 25 -15.54 -12.31 2.65
N ASP A 26 -14.87 -13.20 3.38
CA ASP A 26 -14.78 -13.11 4.84
C ASP A 26 -14.04 -11.84 5.29
N ILE A 27 -12.91 -11.51 4.63
CA ILE A 27 -12.16 -10.27 4.85
C ILE A 27 -13.06 -9.05 4.61
N HIS A 28 -13.81 -9.04 3.51
CA HIS A 28 -14.72 -7.94 3.20
C HIS A 28 -15.81 -7.79 4.26
N ALA A 29 -16.42 -8.90 4.72
CA ALA A 29 -17.42 -8.88 5.77
C ALA A 29 -16.88 -8.30 7.09
N ILE A 30 -15.65 -8.63 7.48
CA ILE A 30 -15.02 -8.05 8.67
C ILE A 30 -14.75 -6.55 8.48
N LYS A 31 -14.28 -6.13 7.31
CA LYS A 31 -14.07 -4.70 7.00
C LYS A 31 -15.37 -3.90 7.09
N GLU A 32 -16.48 -4.43 6.59
CA GLU A 32 -17.80 -3.78 6.71
C GLU A 32 -18.27 -3.70 8.17
N ARG A 33 -18.04 -4.74 8.97
CA ARG A 33 -18.35 -4.72 10.42
C ARG A 33 -17.55 -3.66 11.17
N LEU A 34 -16.25 -3.58 10.91
CA LEU A 34 -15.38 -2.52 11.45
C LEU A 34 -15.86 -1.13 11.03
N TYR A 35 -16.30 -0.98 9.77
CA TYR A 35 -16.87 0.27 9.28
C TYR A 35 -18.15 0.65 10.04
N THR A 36 -19.03 -0.33 10.28
CA THR A 36 -20.29 -0.14 10.99
C THR A 36 -20.04 0.25 12.45
N LEU A 37 -19.18 -0.48 13.16
CA LEU A 37 -18.81 -0.21 14.56
C LEU A 37 -18.21 1.19 14.74
N ARG A 38 -17.44 1.68 13.76
CA ARG A 38 -16.86 3.03 13.82
C ARG A 38 -17.92 4.13 13.93
N TYR A 39 -19.12 3.92 13.38
CA TYR A 39 -20.21 4.89 13.40
C TYR A 39 -21.33 4.53 14.37
N ASP A 40 -21.22 3.40 15.08
CA ASP A 40 -22.17 3.04 16.11
C ASP A 40 -21.89 3.86 17.38
N THR A 41 -22.88 4.65 17.79
CA THR A 41 -22.83 5.50 18.99
C THR A 41 -23.68 4.96 20.13
N THR A 42 -24.32 3.79 19.92
CA THR A 42 -25.28 3.21 20.85
C THR A 42 -24.65 2.27 21.88
N GLN A 43 -23.44 1.78 21.61
CA GLN A 43 -22.72 0.86 22.49
C GLN A 43 -21.77 1.59 23.47
N PRO A 44 -21.52 1.00 24.66
CA PRO A 44 -20.49 1.47 25.56
C PRO A 44 -19.11 1.43 24.90
N HIS A 45 -18.31 2.48 25.10
CA HIS A 45 -17.00 2.62 24.46
C HIS A 45 -16.06 1.42 24.75
N GLU A 46 -16.09 0.85 25.95
CA GLU A 46 -15.24 -0.29 26.32
C GLU A 46 -15.58 -1.57 25.53
N ASP A 47 -16.87 -1.85 25.32
CA ASP A 47 -17.31 -3.00 24.53
C ASP A 47 -16.96 -2.81 23.05
N THR A 48 -17.14 -1.61 22.51
CA THR A 48 -16.76 -1.27 21.13
C THR A 48 -15.25 -1.43 20.89
N VAL A 49 -14.41 -1.05 21.85
CA VAL A 49 -12.95 -1.22 21.73
C VAL A 49 -12.58 -2.70 21.69
N ARG A 50 -13.14 -3.51 22.59
CA ARG A 50 -12.90 -4.96 22.62
C ARG A 50 -13.34 -5.64 21.32
N ASP A 51 -14.50 -5.27 20.78
CA ASP A 51 -15.02 -5.84 19.55
C ASP A 51 -14.18 -5.44 18.34
N VAL A 52 -13.72 -4.19 18.29
CA VAL A 52 -12.78 -3.71 17.26
C VAL A 52 -11.45 -4.47 17.33
N GLU A 53 -10.89 -4.66 18.52
CA GLU A 53 -9.65 -5.44 18.70
C GLU A 53 -9.82 -6.87 18.20
N ASN A 54 -10.91 -7.54 18.57
CA ASN A 54 -11.20 -8.90 18.12
C ASN A 54 -11.29 -8.98 16.58
N LEU A 55 -12.02 -8.04 15.96
CA LEU A 55 -12.16 -7.98 14.51
C LEU A 55 -10.82 -7.68 13.80
N ILE A 56 -9.96 -6.85 14.38
CA ILE A 56 -8.61 -6.59 13.84
C ILE A 56 -7.74 -7.85 13.90
N HIS A 57 -7.80 -8.61 15.00
CA HIS A 57 -7.06 -9.88 15.11
C HIS A 57 -7.57 -10.90 14.08
N GLU A 58 -8.88 -11.01 13.92
CA GLU A 58 -9.48 -11.89 12.94
C GLU A 58 -9.12 -11.47 11.50
N LEU A 59 -9.14 -10.16 11.22
CA LEU A 59 -8.73 -9.62 9.93
C LEU A 59 -7.29 -10.01 9.59
N LYS A 60 -6.34 -9.80 10.53
CA LYS A 60 -4.93 -10.20 10.37
C LYS A 60 -4.78 -11.69 10.11
N ARG A 61 -5.55 -12.53 10.82
CA ARG A 61 -5.55 -13.99 10.63
C ARG A 61 -6.07 -14.38 9.24
N LEU A 62 -7.10 -13.71 8.75
CA LEU A 62 -7.63 -13.99 7.40
C LEU A 62 -6.68 -13.51 6.31
N GLU A 63 -6.08 -12.33 6.47
CA GLU A 63 -5.11 -11.76 5.53
C GLU A 63 -3.85 -12.62 5.45
N SER A 64 -3.30 -13.10 6.58
CA SER A 64 -2.18 -14.03 6.57
C SER A 64 -2.52 -15.35 5.87
N GLY A 65 -3.72 -15.89 6.14
CA GLY A 65 -4.20 -17.08 5.46
C GLY A 65 -4.43 -16.87 3.95
N LEU A 66 -4.78 -15.66 3.51
CA LEU A 66 -4.92 -15.33 2.09
C LEU A 66 -3.55 -15.28 1.40
N VAL A 67 -2.54 -14.71 2.06
CA VAL A 67 -1.16 -14.71 1.57
C VAL A 67 -0.67 -16.15 1.38
N PHE A 68 -0.90 -17.01 2.38
CA PHE A 68 -0.53 -18.44 2.29
C PHE A 68 -1.18 -19.13 1.09
N LEU A 69 -2.49 -18.98 0.88
CA LEU A 69 -3.18 -19.60 -0.27
C LEU A 69 -2.68 -19.07 -1.62
N ARG A 70 -2.31 -17.79 -1.70
CA ARG A 70 -1.75 -17.21 -2.92
C ARG A 70 -0.35 -17.79 -3.20
N GLU A 71 0.48 -17.92 -2.19
CA GLU A 71 1.80 -18.57 -2.35
C GLU A 71 1.66 -20.03 -2.77
N GLU A 72 0.73 -20.76 -2.17
CA GLU A 72 0.42 -22.14 -2.56
C GLU A 72 -0.06 -22.22 -4.01
N ALA A 73 -0.94 -21.31 -4.43
CA ALA A 73 -1.38 -21.22 -5.83
C ALA A 73 -0.20 -21.00 -6.80
N TRP A 74 0.73 -20.11 -6.44
CA TRP A 74 1.92 -19.86 -7.25
C TRP A 74 2.88 -21.05 -7.29
N ARG A 75 3.10 -21.75 -6.16
CA ARG A 75 3.92 -22.97 -6.12
C ARG A 75 3.33 -24.07 -6.99
N ASN A 76 2.03 -24.31 -6.87
CA ASN A 76 1.35 -25.34 -7.67
C ASN A 76 1.37 -24.99 -9.16
N PHE A 77 1.24 -23.70 -9.50
CA PHE A 77 1.42 -23.24 -10.87
C PHE A 77 2.84 -23.48 -11.37
N GLU A 78 3.85 -23.13 -10.59
CA GLU A 78 5.26 -23.31 -10.95
C GLU A 78 5.61 -24.79 -11.16
N GLN A 79 5.15 -25.68 -10.28
CA GLN A 79 5.32 -27.13 -10.41
C GLN A 79 4.65 -27.67 -11.67
N SER A 80 3.45 -27.19 -12.01
CA SER A 80 2.75 -27.61 -13.23
C SER A 80 3.46 -27.19 -14.52
N LEU A 81 4.36 -26.21 -14.47
CA LEU A 81 5.16 -25.78 -15.63
C LEU A 81 6.41 -26.66 -15.85
N ASN A 82 6.72 -27.56 -14.91
CA ASN A 82 7.90 -28.43 -14.95
C ASN A 82 9.18 -27.65 -15.30
N LEU A 83 9.40 -26.53 -14.60
CA LEU A 83 10.53 -25.62 -14.84
C LEU A 83 11.91 -26.29 -14.89
N PRO A 84 12.22 -27.33 -14.10
CA PRO A 84 13.50 -28.02 -14.20
C PRO A 84 13.74 -28.63 -15.59
N ALA A 85 12.69 -29.10 -16.28
CA ALA A 85 12.80 -29.61 -17.65
C ALA A 85 13.14 -28.50 -18.67
N LEU A 86 12.90 -27.23 -18.31
CA LEU A 86 13.24 -26.04 -19.08
C LEU A 86 14.58 -25.41 -18.65
N GLY A 87 15.32 -26.06 -17.74
CA GLY A 87 16.58 -25.53 -17.19
C GLY A 87 16.40 -24.36 -16.21
N LEU A 88 15.17 -24.12 -15.75
CA LEU A 88 14.86 -23.08 -14.77
C LEU A 88 14.78 -23.68 -13.37
N ALA A 89 15.36 -22.98 -12.39
CA ALA A 89 15.33 -23.40 -10.99
C ALA A 89 13.90 -23.31 -10.42
N GLU A 90 13.54 -24.29 -9.58
CA GLU A 90 12.29 -24.26 -8.83
C GLU A 90 12.28 -23.04 -7.86
N GLY A 91 11.16 -22.32 -7.81
CA GLY A 91 11.02 -21.07 -7.06
C GLY A 91 11.51 -19.82 -7.79
N SER A 92 11.99 -19.94 -9.03
CA SER A 92 12.47 -18.79 -9.83
C SER A 92 11.34 -17.82 -10.18
N LEU A 93 10.14 -18.34 -10.48
CA LEU A 93 8.97 -17.54 -10.82
C LEU A 93 8.44 -16.80 -9.59
N ILE A 94 8.37 -17.48 -8.45
CA ILE A 94 7.95 -16.88 -7.18
C ILE A 94 8.93 -15.79 -6.74
N LYS A 95 10.24 -16.03 -6.84
CA LYS A 95 11.28 -15.03 -6.51
C LYS A 95 11.19 -13.80 -7.42
N ALA A 96 11.01 -14.00 -8.72
CA ALA A 96 10.83 -12.89 -9.67
C ALA A 96 9.58 -12.06 -9.37
N ILE A 97 8.46 -12.69 -9.04
CA ILE A 97 7.20 -12.00 -8.66
C ILE A 97 7.36 -11.23 -7.35
N LYS A 98 8.10 -11.77 -6.39
CA LYS A 98 8.39 -11.12 -5.09
C LYS A 98 9.48 -10.04 -5.18
N GLY A 99 10.10 -9.83 -6.34
CA GLY A 99 11.21 -8.89 -6.51
C GLY A 99 12.52 -9.34 -5.86
N GLU A 100 12.63 -10.63 -5.49
CA GLU A 100 13.87 -11.22 -4.98
C GLU A 100 14.74 -11.61 -6.18
N GLN A 101 15.77 -10.80 -6.46
CA GLN A 101 16.75 -11.11 -7.50
C GLN A 101 17.50 -12.40 -7.13
N PRO A 102 17.64 -13.39 -8.03
CA PRO A 102 18.42 -14.59 -7.72
C PRO A 102 19.90 -14.20 -7.48
N PRO A 103 20.55 -14.76 -6.45
CA PRO A 103 21.97 -14.51 -6.22
C PRO A 103 22.76 -15.14 -7.37
N GLY A 104 23.33 -14.31 -8.25
CA GLY A 104 24.26 -14.77 -9.29
C GLY A 104 24.03 -14.26 -10.73
N ALA A 105 23.01 -13.44 -11.01
CA ALA A 105 22.87 -12.85 -12.35
C ALA A 105 23.85 -11.68 -12.53
N ALA A 106 25.07 -12.00 -12.95
CA ALA A 106 26.05 -11.03 -13.39
C ALA A 106 25.51 -10.19 -14.57
N SER A 107 25.75 -8.90 -14.46
CA SER A 107 25.52 -7.85 -15.44
C SER A 107 25.97 -8.25 -16.85
N ALA A 108 25.02 -8.57 -17.73
CA ALA A 108 25.22 -8.54 -19.17
C ALA A 108 24.10 -7.69 -19.79
N GLY A 109 24.51 -6.61 -20.46
CA GLY A 109 23.66 -5.52 -20.90
C GLY A 109 22.45 -6.00 -21.70
N SER A 110 21.28 -5.79 -21.13
CA SER A 110 20.02 -5.71 -21.85
C SER A 110 19.33 -4.48 -21.31
N THR A 111 18.87 -3.62 -22.19
CA THR A 111 18.15 -2.37 -21.93
C THR A 111 16.90 -2.67 -21.10
N GLN A 112 17.09 -2.79 -19.80
CA GLN A 112 16.05 -2.95 -18.82
C GLN A 112 15.41 -1.58 -18.67
N ALA A 113 14.27 -1.40 -19.34
CA ALA A 113 13.30 -0.40 -18.95
C ALA A 113 13.14 -0.52 -17.44
N THR A 114 13.54 0.51 -16.72
CA THR A 114 13.42 0.64 -15.27
C THR A 114 11.94 0.58 -14.90
N ALA A 115 11.44 -0.64 -14.74
CA ALA A 115 10.32 -0.91 -13.89
C ALA A 115 10.84 -0.70 -12.47
N GLU A 116 10.72 0.52 -11.98
CA GLU A 116 10.68 0.83 -10.55
C GLU A 116 9.53 0.02 -9.95
N GLY A 117 9.80 -1.24 -9.64
CA GLY A 117 8.98 -2.08 -8.80
C GLY A 117 9.09 -1.56 -7.39
N ALA A 118 8.28 -0.55 -7.08
CA ALA A 118 7.90 -0.27 -5.71
C ALA A 118 7.48 -1.61 -5.08
N GLY A 119 8.17 -2.02 -4.02
CA GLY A 119 7.69 -3.09 -3.16
C GLY A 119 6.36 -2.66 -2.56
N VAL A 120 5.26 -3.03 -3.23
CA VAL A 120 3.89 -2.79 -2.78
C VAL A 120 3.71 -3.58 -1.48
N ARG A 121 3.82 -2.88 -0.36
CA ARG A 121 3.33 -3.38 0.93
C ARG A 121 1.80 -3.36 0.81
N LEU A 122 1.21 -4.56 0.77
CA LEU A 122 -0.24 -4.79 0.65
C LEU A 122 -1.11 -4.18 1.77
N ASP A 123 -0.53 -3.44 2.71
CA ASP A 123 -1.22 -2.81 3.85
C ASP A 123 -1.72 -1.38 3.57
N ASP A 124 -1.22 -0.71 2.52
CA ASP A 124 -1.70 0.63 2.19
C ASP A 124 -2.92 0.57 1.25
N SER A 125 -4.12 0.59 1.85
CA SER A 125 -5.38 0.76 1.10
C SER A 125 -5.43 2.05 0.25
N SER A 126 -4.49 2.98 0.47
CA SER A 126 -4.25 4.15 -0.38
C SER A 126 -3.61 3.84 -1.74
N GLU A 127 -2.96 2.69 -1.91
CA GLU A 127 -2.34 2.26 -3.18
C GLU A 127 -3.32 1.54 -4.12
N LEU A 128 -4.45 1.05 -3.60
CA LEU A 128 -5.55 0.47 -4.40
C LEU A 128 -6.43 1.56 -5.02
N LYS A 129 -5.82 2.58 -5.63
CA LYS A 129 -6.55 3.63 -6.33
C LYS A 129 -7.05 3.10 -7.67
N MET A 130 -8.17 2.38 -7.64
CA MET A 130 -8.79 1.85 -8.85
C MET A 130 -9.08 2.97 -9.85
N MET A 131 -8.63 2.80 -11.09
CA MET A 131 -8.92 3.73 -12.17
C MET A 131 -10.44 3.74 -12.40
N ARG A 132 -11.11 4.86 -12.10
CA ARG A 132 -12.51 5.06 -12.49
C ARG A 132 -12.54 5.38 -13.97
N THR A 133 -12.87 4.40 -14.80
CA THR A 133 -13.09 4.62 -16.23
C THR A 133 -14.52 5.14 -16.48
N ARG A 134 -14.72 5.92 -17.55
CA ARG A 134 -16.06 6.29 -17.99
C ARG A 134 -16.82 5.02 -18.37
N SER A 135 -18.15 5.03 -18.18
CA SER A 135 -19.02 3.87 -18.45
C SER A 135 -18.71 3.22 -19.80
N THR A 136 -18.64 1.89 -19.82
CA THR A 136 -18.38 1.06 -21.02
C THR A 136 -19.33 1.36 -22.18
N LYS A 137 -20.48 1.98 -21.91
CA LYS A 137 -21.44 2.48 -22.90
C LYS A 137 -20.81 3.38 -23.98
N THR A 138 -19.80 4.19 -23.65
CA THR A 138 -19.14 5.07 -24.64
C THR A 138 -18.15 4.35 -25.57
N LEU A 139 -17.97 3.05 -25.37
CA LEU A 139 -17.02 2.23 -26.10
C LEU A 139 -17.70 1.09 -26.87
N GLU A 140 -19.01 0.86 -26.72
CA GLU A 140 -19.70 -0.32 -27.28
C GLU A 140 -19.51 -0.46 -28.80
N ASP A 141 -19.65 0.64 -29.55
CA ASP A 141 -19.59 0.68 -31.02
C ASP A 141 -18.19 0.62 -31.64
N LYS A 142 -17.14 0.55 -30.80
CA LYS A 142 -15.74 0.59 -31.27
C LYS A 142 -15.15 -0.80 -31.46
N SER A 143 -14.20 -0.91 -32.39
CA SER A 143 -13.43 -2.13 -32.59
C SER A 143 -12.57 -2.45 -31.34
N PRO A 144 -12.19 -3.72 -31.12
CA PRO A 144 -11.33 -4.10 -29.99
C PRO A 144 -10.02 -3.32 -29.92
N GLN A 145 -9.44 -2.97 -31.06
CA GLN A 145 -8.19 -2.22 -31.14
C GLN A 145 -8.37 -0.75 -30.71
N GLU A 146 -9.46 -0.10 -31.11
CA GLU A 146 -9.80 1.27 -30.69
C GLU A 146 -10.19 1.33 -29.21
N LYS A 147 -10.88 0.29 -28.70
CA LYS A 147 -11.17 0.12 -27.28
C LYS A 147 -9.88 0.06 -26.47
N TRP A 148 -8.91 -0.75 -26.91
CA TRP A 148 -7.61 -0.86 -26.25
C TRP A 148 -6.83 0.46 -26.28
N GLN A 149 -6.77 1.14 -27.42
CA GLN A 149 -6.09 2.44 -27.51
C GLN A 149 -6.72 3.51 -26.62
N ALA A 150 -8.06 3.54 -26.53
CA ALA A 150 -8.76 4.47 -25.64
C ALA A 150 -8.46 4.17 -24.16
N MET A 151 -8.55 2.90 -23.75
CA MET A 151 -8.22 2.47 -22.39
C MET A 151 -6.75 2.73 -22.04
N PHE A 152 -5.84 2.54 -22.99
CA PHE A 152 -4.41 2.80 -22.80
C PHE A 152 -4.09 4.29 -22.64
N ARG A 153 -4.77 5.17 -23.39
CA ARG A 153 -4.66 6.63 -23.19
C ARG A 153 -5.17 7.04 -21.82
N MET A 154 -6.31 6.52 -21.39
CA MET A 154 -6.87 6.77 -20.06
C MET A 154 -5.92 6.29 -18.95
N PHE A 155 -5.26 5.14 -19.15
CA PHE A 155 -4.23 4.66 -18.25
C PHE A 155 -3.02 5.61 -18.15
N GLN A 156 -2.51 6.09 -19.27
CA GLN A 156 -1.38 7.03 -19.31
C GLN A 156 -1.72 8.35 -18.58
N GLU A 157 -2.92 8.88 -18.80
CA GLU A 157 -3.41 10.08 -18.11
C GLU A 157 -3.57 9.85 -16.62
N TRP A 158 -4.22 8.76 -16.22
CA TRP A 158 -4.38 8.38 -14.81
C TRP A 158 -3.03 8.20 -14.11
N ARG A 159 -2.07 7.57 -14.77
CA ARG A 159 -0.71 7.37 -14.25
C ARG A 159 -0.03 8.71 -14.00
N ARG A 160 -0.06 9.63 -14.97
CA ARG A 160 0.51 10.99 -14.81
C ARG A 160 -0.12 11.75 -13.65
N HIS A 161 -1.45 11.72 -13.53
CA HIS A 161 -2.16 12.40 -12.44
C HIS A 161 -1.85 11.79 -11.06
N THR A 162 -1.66 10.47 -11.00
CA THR A 162 -1.35 9.77 -9.75
C THR A 162 0.08 10.08 -9.30
N THR A 163 1.05 10.02 -10.20
CA THR A 163 2.46 10.38 -9.92
C THR A 163 2.59 11.85 -9.48
N LEU A 164 1.89 12.78 -10.13
CA LEU A 164 1.91 14.20 -9.72
C LEU A 164 1.27 14.42 -8.34
N ALA A 165 0.16 13.76 -8.06
CA ALA A 165 -0.52 13.87 -6.77
C ALA A 165 0.30 13.25 -5.61
N GLU A 166 1.03 12.17 -5.89
CA GLU A 166 1.95 11.55 -4.93
C GLU A 166 3.17 12.45 -4.67
N ALA A 167 3.77 13.01 -5.71
CA ALA A 167 4.88 13.96 -5.57
C ALA A 167 4.48 15.20 -4.75
N GLN A 168 3.28 15.74 -4.97
CA GLN A 168 2.75 16.85 -4.16
C GLN A 168 2.52 16.45 -2.71
N ARG A 169 1.97 15.26 -2.44
CA ARG A 169 1.78 14.75 -1.07
C ARG A 169 3.10 14.54 -0.32
N LEU A 170 4.12 14.01 -1.01
CA LEU A 170 5.47 13.86 -0.46
C LEU A 170 6.05 15.24 -0.11
N SER A 171 5.96 16.20 -1.03
CA SER A 171 6.40 17.59 -0.80
C SER A 171 5.68 18.25 0.39
N GLU A 172 4.36 18.10 0.50
CA GLU A 172 3.59 18.62 1.64
C GLU A 172 3.95 17.95 2.96
N LYS A 173 4.24 16.64 2.94
CA LYS A 173 4.65 15.89 4.12
C LYS A 173 6.02 16.35 4.61
N ASP A 174 6.96 16.57 3.70
CA ASP A 174 8.30 17.08 3.99
C ASP A 174 8.24 18.53 4.52
N ALA A 175 7.41 19.38 3.91
CA ALA A 175 7.18 20.74 4.40
C ALA A 175 6.58 20.76 5.82
N LYS A 176 5.63 19.86 6.11
CA LYS A 176 5.04 19.70 7.46
C LYS A 176 6.06 19.16 8.46
N ALA A 177 6.93 18.22 8.07
CA ALA A 177 7.98 17.69 8.92
C ALA A 177 9.00 18.79 9.29
N LEU A 178 9.44 19.58 8.31
CA LEU A 178 10.36 20.71 8.51
C LEU A 178 9.74 21.76 9.45
N LYS A 179 8.45 22.09 9.26
CA LYS A 179 7.73 23.03 10.14
C LYS A 179 7.65 22.50 11.58
N ARG A 180 7.37 21.21 11.78
CA ARG A 180 7.35 20.57 13.11
C ARG A 180 8.71 20.63 13.80
N GLU A 181 9.79 20.38 13.06
CA GLU A 181 11.15 20.45 13.58
C GLU A 181 11.52 21.88 14.01
N GLN A 182 11.17 22.89 13.20
CA GLN A 182 11.39 24.30 13.55
C GLN A 182 10.60 24.71 14.80
N VAL A 183 9.34 24.28 14.92
CA VAL A 183 8.52 24.53 16.12
C VAL A 183 9.13 23.85 17.35
N ALA A 184 9.64 22.62 17.23
CA ALA A 184 10.28 21.91 18.33
C ALA A 184 11.56 22.64 18.81
N LYS A 185 12.41 23.09 17.89
CA LYS A 185 13.62 23.88 18.21
C LYS A 185 13.28 25.20 18.90
N LEU A 186 12.24 25.90 18.44
CA LEU A 186 11.79 27.15 19.06
C LEU A 186 11.22 26.92 20.47
N ARG A 187 10.43 25.85 20.67
CA ARG A 187 9.93 25.46 22.01
C ARG A 187 11.07 25.16 22.97
N ALA A 188 12.07 24.40 22.51
CA ALA A 188 13.25 24.09 23.31
C ALA A 188 14.03 25.37 23.69
N ALA A 189 14.26 26.28 22.74
CA ALA A 189 14.97 27.54 23.00
C ALA A 189 14.22 28.45 23.99
N VAL A 190 12.88 28.56 23.86
CA VAL A 190 12.04 29.30 24.81
C VAL A 190 12.10 28.68 26.19
N TYR A 191 11.99 27.35 26.29
CA TYR A 191 12.05 26.63 27.55
C TYR A 191 13.40 26.83 28.25
N THR A 192 14.52 26.71 27.53
CA THR A 192 15.86 26.94 28.08
C THR A 192 16.04 28.36 28.61
N LEU A 193 15.50 29.37 27.92
CA LEU A 193 15.54 30.76 28.38
C LEU A 193 14.64 31.00 29.61
N GLN A 194 13.47 30.35 29.67
CA GLN A 194 12.55 30.43 30.81
C GLN A 194 13.11 29.76 32.08
N GLN A 195 13.98 28.77 31.94
CA GLN A 195 14.61 28.08 33.07
C GLN A 195 15.78 28.86 33.70
N LYS A 196 16.28 29.94 33.08
CA LYS A 196 17.34 30.76 33.67
C LYS A 196 16.81 31.49 34.92
N LYS A 197 17.54 31.39 36.03
CA LYS A 197 17.18 32.06 37.31
C LYS A 197 17.25 33.59 37.24
N GLU A 198 18.15 34.13 36.42
CA GLU A 198 18.28 35.56 36.16
C GLU A 198 18.24 35.79 34.65
N LEU A 199 17.30 36.60 34.19
CA LEU A 199 17.18 37.00 32.79
C LEU A 199 17.77 38.40 32.61
N THR A 200 18.76 38.52 31.74
CA THR A 200 19.26 39.81 31.25
C THR A 200 18.22 40.48 30.35
N GLN A 201 18.31 41.81 30.16
CA GLN A 201 17.40 42.54 29.24
C GLN A 201 17.46 41.98 27.80
N SER A 202 18.62 41.53 27.35
CA SER A 202 18.78 40.88 26.04
C SER A 202 18.02 39.55 25.97
N ASP A 203 18.03 38.76 27.05
CA ASP A 203 17.36 37.46 27.12
C ASP A 203 15.83 37.63 27.16
N GLN A 204 15.33 38.68 27.83
CA GLN A 204 13.91 39.03 27.83
C GLN A 204 13.43 39.41 26.42
N LEU A 205 14.20 40.22 25.71
CA LEU A 205 13.88 40.67 24.35
C LEU A 205 13.92 39.49 23.36
N LEU A 206 14.91 38.59 23.51
CA LEU A 206 15.01 37.36 22.73
C LEU A 206 13.82 36.41 22.99
N LEU A 207 13.43 36.24 24.25
CA LEU A 207 12.30 35.39 24.63
C LEU A 207 10.97 35.92 24.05
N GLN A 208 10.79 37.25 24.02
CA GLN A 208 9.62 37.87 23.40
C GLN A 208 9.59 37.62 21.88
N GLN A 209 10.72 37.79 21.19
CA GLN A 209 10.84 37.52 19.75
C GLN A 209 10.60 36.05 19.39
N LEU A 210 11.19 35.11 20.15
CA LEU A 210 11.01 33.67 19.94
C LEU A 210 9.55 33.24 20.21
N SER A 211 8.92 33.78 21.25
CA SER A 211 7.52 33.51 21.59
C SER A 211 6.55 34.07 20.55
N GLN A 212 6.86 35.23 19.97
CA GLN A 212 6.08 35.81 18.87
C GLN A 212 6.21 34.99 17.59
N ARG A 213 7.44 34.55 17.26
CA ARG A 213 7.71 33.71 16.09
C ARG A 213 7.04 32.34 16.18
N LEU A 214 6.97 31.76 17.38
CA LEU A 214 6.26 30.52 17.65
C LEU A 214 4.75 30.67 17.46
N ARG A 215 4.15 31.79 17.89
CA ARG A 215 2.73 32.10 17.66
C ARG A 215 2.40 32.25 16.17
N MET A 216 3.25 32.93 15.41
CA MET A 216 3.09 33.09 13.95
C MET A 216 3.11 31.73 13.22
N LEU A 217 3.96 30.81 13.66
CA LEU A 217 4.06 29.47 13.07
C LEU A 217 2.90 28.53 13.45
N HIS A 218 2.17 28.80 14.55
CA HIS A 218 0.95 28.07 14.91
C HIS A 218 -0.30 28.58 14.18
N ASN A 219 -0.34 29.86 13.80
CA ASN A 219 -1.49 30.48 13.12
C ASN A 219 -1.45 30.35 11.59
N THR A 220 -0.47 29.60 11.05
CA THR A 220 -0.27 29.31 9.63
C THR A 220 -0.35 27.81 9.38
#